data_AF-A0A4R6INF4-F1
#
_entry.id   AF-A0A4R6INF4-F1
#
_cell.length_a   1.000
_cell.length_b   1.000
_cell.length_c   1.000
_cell.angle_alpha   90.00
_cell.angle_beta   90.00
_cell.angle_gamma   90.00
#
_symmetry.space_group_name_H-M   'P 1'
#
loop_
_entity.id
_entity.type
_entity.pdbx_description
1 polymer ?
#
loop_
_entity_poly.entity_id
_entity_poly.type
_entity_poly.pdbx_seq_one_letter_code
_entity_poly.pdbx_strand_id
1 'polypeptide(L)'
;MQIKNSLLIACLLLMIGCKDKKSHLTEKIDGQDTMKVLKKDSAIMSMADTTESIVISCGSGCAISYSPKAIIRQNETIKVVFKANMYEDEILTDNYDETYLFSYTGSQKLDKVIKEGENVDFLQTQMPGAQRAFIEFGEHLVKKKGATNLDIGEHTGNGH
;
A
#
# COMPACT_ATOMS: atom_id res chain seq x y z
N MET A 1 41.07 -42.00 -4.74
CA MET A 1 40.24 -41.28 -3.74
C MET A 1 41.15 -40.25 -3.08
N GLN A 2 40.92 -38.95 -3.32
CA GLN A 2 41.75 -37.87 -2.77
C GLN A 2 41.12 -37.35 -1.47
N ILE A 3 41.89 -37.32 -0.38
CA ILE A 3 41.48 -36.70 0.89
C ILE A 3 42.27 -35.40 1.03
N LYS A 4 41.64 -34.24 0.80
CA LYS A 4 42.23 -32.94 1.11
C LYS A 4 41.19 -31.92 1.62
N ASN A 5 41.44 -31.49 2.86
CA ASN A 5 41.22 -30.13 3.36
C ASN A 5 39.78 -29.59 3.36
N SER A 6 38.96 -30.08 4.28
CA SER A 6 38.09 -29.18 5.06
C SER A 6 38.86 -28.73 6.30
N LEU A 7 39.03 -27.42 6.52
CA LEU A 7 39.00 -26.77 7.85
C LEU A 7 39.05 -25.22 7.76
N LEU A 8 38.15 -24.56 8.49
CA LEU A 8 38.19 -23.17 9.01
C LEU A 8 38.84 -22.04 8.16
N ILE A 9 37.99 -21.16 7.62
CA ILE A 9 38.21 -19.70 7.72
C ILE A 9 36.97 -19.09 8.37
N ALA A 10 37.04 -18.87 9.69
CA ALA A 10 35.96 -18.29 10.49
C ALA A 10 36.53 -17.28 11.49
N CYS A 11 36.83 -16.06 11.03
CA CYS A 11 37.19 -14.89 11.86
C CYS A 11 37.10 -13.61 11.01
N LEU A 12 35.92 -12.97 10.95
CA LEU A 12 35.74 -11.60 10.46
C LEU A 12 34.50 -10.91 11.07
N LEU A 13 34.28 -11.17 12.37
CA LEU A 13 33.38 -10.42 13.24
C LEU A 13 34.22 -9.81 14.38
N LEU A 14 33.75 -8.70 14.98
CA LEU A 14 34.52 -7.76 15.82
C LEU A 14 35.55 -6.98 14.98
N MET A 15 35.70 -5.65 15.00
CA MET A 15 35.25 -4.53 15.86
C MET A 15 34.79 -3.35 14.94
N ILE A 16 34.21 -2.21 15.34
CA ILE A 16 33.81 -1.55 16.61
C ILE A 16 32.64 -0.58 16.23
N GLY A 17 31.78 -0.04 17.10
CA GLY A 17 31.58 -0.15 18.55
C GLY A 17 30.61 0.95 19.02
N CYS A 18 29.77 0.69 20.03
CA CYS A 18 28.79 1.66 20.54
C CYS A 18 29.43 2.84 21.29
N LYS A 19 28.77 4.00 21.27
CA LYS A 19 29.20 5.21 22.01
C LYS A 19 28.02 5.96 22.61
N ASP A 20 27.53 5.46 23.74
CA ASP A 20 26.54 6.17 24.55
C ASP A 20 27.09 7.50 25.08
N LYS A 21 26.25 8.54 25.00
CA LYS A 21 26.39 9.76 25.81
C LYS A 21 25.02 10.14 26.34
N LYS A 22 24.77 9.87 27.63
CA LYS A 22 23.71 10.53 28.38
C LYS A 22 24.22 11.90 28.83
N SER A 23 23.48 12.96 28.53
CA SER A 23 23.63 14.27 29.17
C SER A 23 22.24 14.79 29.54
N HIS A 24 21.99 14.84 30.84
CA HIS A 24 20.74 15.29 31.44
C HIS A 24 20.72 16.82 31.55
N LEU A 25 19.67 17.45 31.02
CA LEU A 25 18.97 18.57 31.68
C LEU A 25 17.69 18.97 30.92
N THR A 26 16.68 19.39 31.67
CA THR A 26 15.44 19.98 31.18
C THR A 26 15.48 21.48 31.46
N GLU A 27 15.19 22.35 30.48
CA GLU A 27 14.48 23.60 30.80
C GLU A 27 13.80 24.28 29.59
N LYS A 28 12.51 24.58 29.80
CA LYS A 28 11.71 25.76 29.39
C LYS A 28 11.50 26.18 27.92
N ILE A 29 10.35 26.82 27.78
CA ILE A 29 9.70 27.42 26.61
C ILE A 29 10.17 28.87 26.47
N ASP A 30 10.43 29.35 25.24
CA ASP A 30 9.76 30.50 24.60
C ASP A 30 10.28 30.70 23.14
N GLY A 31 9.65 31.58 22.36
CA GLY A 31 10.30 32.26 21.24
C GLY A 31 10.02 31.73 19.82
N GLN A 32 8.79 31.96 19.35
CA GLN A 32 8.45 32.40 17.98
C GLN A 32 9.48 32.16 16.83
N ASP A 33 9.15 31.27 15.88
CA ASP A 33 9.00 31.71 14.48
C ASP A 33 8.06 30.80 13.65
N THR A 34 7.64 31.28 12.49
CA THR A 34 6.53 30.75 11.69
C THR A 34 7.00 29.75 10.65
N MET A 35 6.99 28.44 10.99
CA MET A 35 6.96 27.41 9.97
C MET A 35 5.65 26.63 10.02
N LYS A 36 4.78 26.88 9.03
CA LYS A 36 3.59 26.07 8.76
C LYS A 36 4.04 24.68 8.34
N VAL A 37 4.26 23.78 9.31
CA VAL A 37 4.30 22.34 9.06
C VAL A 37 2.93 21.98 8.52
N LEU A 38 2.84 21.88 7.19
CA LEU A 38 1.64 21.43 6.51
C LEU A 38 1.47 19.96 6.88
N LYS A 39 0.73 19.70 7.96
CA LYS A 39 0.17 18.37 8.22
C LYS A 39 -0.72 18.07 7.02
N LYS A 40 -0.14 17.34 6.06
CA LYS A 40 -0.90 16.78 4.95
C LYS A 40 -1.69 15.64 5.55
N ASP A 41 -2.87 15.98 6.07
CA ASP A 41 -3.76 15.02 6.69
C ASP A 41 -4.05 13.92 5.66
N SER A 42 -3.42 12.76 5.86
CA SER A 42 -3.64 11.61 5.02
C SER A 42 -5.04 11.13 5.37
N ALA A 43 -6.00 11.44 4.51
CA ALA A 43 -7.39 11.05 4.68
C ALA A 43 -7.46 9.51 4.65
N ILE A 44 -7.42 8.90 5.85
CA ILE A 44 -7.72 7.49 6.08
C ILE A 44 -9.22 7.33 5.90
N MET A 45 -9.64 7.31 4.64
CA MET A 45 -11.03 7.18 4.28
C MET A 45 -11.36 5.69 4.28
N SER A 46 -12.04 5.24 5.33
CA SER A 46 -12.41 3.83 5.57
C SER A 46 -13.49 3.31 4.60
N MET A 47 -13.27 3.45 3.29
CA MET A 47 -14.08 2.89 2.21
C MET A 47 -13.86 1.37 2.06
N ALA A 48 -14.03 0.60 3.14
CA ALA A 48 -14.16 -0.85 3.06
C ALA A 48 -15.44 -1.25 2.29
N ASP A 49 -16.47 -0.39 2.32
CA ASP A 49 -17.85 -0.73 1.96
C ASP A 49 -18.27 -0.29 0.54
N THR A 50 -17.34 0.05 -0.36
CA THR A 50 -17.72 0.38 -1.76
C THR A 50 -16.80 -0.11 -2.86
N THR A 51 -15.52 -0.40 -2.61
CA THR A 51 -14.61 -0.87 -3.66
C THR A 51 -14.75 -2.37 -3.87
N GLU A 52 -14.97 -2.75 -5.13
CA GLU A 52 -15.15 -4.14 -5.55
C GLU A 52 -13.95 -5.01 -5.14
N SER A 53 -14.20 -6.24 -4.68
CA SER A 53 -13.14 -7.23 -4.51
C SER A 53 -12.76 -7.82 -5.86
N ILE A 54 -11.47 -7.97 -6.13
CA ILE A 54 -10.99 -8.66 -7.33
C ILE A 54 -10.76 -10.14 -7.05
N VAL A 55 -11.02 -10.99 -8.05
CA VAL A 55 -10.79 -12.45 -7.97
C VAL A 55 -9.92 -12.86 -9.15
N ILE A 56 -8.86 -13.60 -8.87
CA ILE A 56 -7.86 -14.05 -9.84
C ILE A 56 -7.80 -15.58 -9.75
N SER A 57 -8.16 -16.28 -10.82
CA SER A 57 -7.89 -17.72 -10.89
C SER A 57 -6.43 -17.99 -11.28
N CYS A 58 -5.82 -18.94 -10.59
CA CYS A 58 -4.47 -19.46 -10.88
C CYS A 58 -4.52 -20.67 -11.85
N GLY A 59 -5.72 -21.12 -12.24
CA GLY A 59 -5.94 -22.38 -12.96
C GLY A 59 -6.08 -23.58 -12.00
N SER A 60 -6.50 -24.74 -12.52
CA SER A 60 -6.54 -26.03 -11.80
C SER A 60 -7.18 -25.97 -10.40
N GLY A 61 -8.37 -25.38 -10.27
CA GLY A 61 -9.08 -25.24 -8.99
C GLY A 61 -8.57 -24.11 -8.07
N CYS A 62 -7.41 -23.52 -8.36
CA CYS A 62 -6.84 -22.42 -7.58
C CYS A 62 -7.48 -21.07 -7.93
N ALA A 63 -7.79 -20.29 -6.89
CA ALA A 63 -8.15 -18.87 -7.00
C ALA A 63 -7.68 -18.06 -5.79
N ILE A 64 -7.47 -16.76 -5.97
CA ILE A 64 -7.21 -15.81 -4.88
C ILE A 64 -8.21 -14.65 -5.00
N SER A 65 -8.93 -14.36 -3.92
CA SER A 65 -9.76 -13.15 -3.80
C SER A 65 -9.04 -12.08 -2.97
N TYR A 66 -9.10 -10.83 -3.42
CA TYR A 66 -8.52 -9.67 -2.74
C TYR A 66 -9.62 -8.68 -2.39
N SER A 67 -9.94 -8.58 -1.10
CA SER A 67 -10.97 -7.65 -0.58
C SER A 67 -10.32 -6.45 0.11
N PRO A 68 -10.59 -5.20 -0.33
CA PRO A 68 -9.99 -4.01 0.28
C PRO A 68 -10.39 -3.84 1.76
N LYS A 69 -9.40 -3.80 2.66
CA LYS A 69 -9.56 -3.49 4.09
C LYS A 69 -9.43 -1.99 4.37
N ALA A 70 -8.50 -1.33 3.68
CA ALA A 70 -8.20 0.09 3.87
C ALA A 70 -7.65 0.72 2.58
N ILE A 71 -8.04 1.97 2.32
CA ILE A 71 -7.60 2.76 1.17
C ILE A 71 -7.11 4.13 1.68
N ILE A 72 -5.82 4.40 1.49
CA ILE A 72 -5.11 5.55 2.06
C ILE A 72 -4.52 6.37 0.90
N ARG A 73 -5.05 7.58 0.68
CA ARG A 73 -4.67 8.44 -0.44
C ARG A 73 -3.50 9.35 -0.06
N GLN A 74 -2.42 9.35 -0.86
CA GLN A 74 -1.13 9.99 -0.56
C GLN A 74 -0.51 10.61 -1.83
N ASN A 75 -0.77 11.90 -2.07
CA ASN A 75 -0.35 12.61 -3.30
C ASN A 75 -0.83 11.88 -4.56
N GLU A 76 0.12 11.41 -5.38
CA GLU A 76 -0.06 10.71 -6.65
C GLU A 76 -0.09 9.18 -6.47
N THR A 77 -0.13 8.69 -5.22
CA THR A 77 -0.19 7.27 -4.87
C THR A 77 -1.39 6.98 -3.97
N ILE A 78 -1.97 5.79 -4.12
CA ILE A 78 -3.00 5.25 -3.24
C ILE A 78 -2.47 3.94 -2.66
N LYS A 79 -2.23 3.92 -1.34
CA LYS A 79 -1.91 2.69 -0.60
C LYS A 79 -3.21 1.95 -0.31
N VAL A 80 -3.28 0.68 -0.71
CA VAL A 80 -4.42 -0.21 -0.47
C VAL A 80 -3.94 -1.41 0.32
N VAL A 81 -4.62 -1.71 1.42
CA VAL A 81 -4.43 -2.95 2.16
C VAL A 81 -5.58 -3.88 1.76
N PHE A 82 -5.28 -5.05 1.21
CA PHE A 82 -6.25 -6.09 0.90
C PHE A 82 -6.16 -7.22 1.93
N LYS A 83 -7.29 -7.88 2.18
CA LYS A 83 -7.31 -9.26 2.65
C LYS A 83 -7.22 -10.15 1.41
N ALA A 84 -6.12 -10.87 1.25
CA ALA A 84 -6.03 -11.98 0.33
C ALA A 84 -6.64 -13.23 0.97
N ASN A 85 -7.43 -13.98 0.21
CA ASN A 85 -7.95 -15.29 0.58
C ASN A 85 -7.63 -16.24 -0.57
N MET A 86 -6.86 -17.30 -0.31
CA MET A 86 -6.50 -18.32 -1.29
C MET A 86 -7.42 -19.53 -1.17
N TYR A 87 -7.85 -20.05 -2.31
CA TYR A 87 -8.75 -21.19 -2.43
C TYR A 87 -8.14 -22.24 -3.35
N GLU A 88 -8.29 -23.51 -2.98
CA GLU A 88 -7.98 -24.68 -3.81
C GLU A 88 -9.23 -25.57 -3.81
N ASP A 89 -9.72 -25.96 -4.99
CA ASP A 89 -10.97 -26.70 -5.20
C ASP A 89 -12.16 -26.12 -4.39
N GLU A 90 -12.32 -24.79 -4.48
CA GLU A 90 -13.32 -23.95 -3.79
C GLU A 90 -13.17 -23.87 -2.25
N ILE A 91 -12.24 -24.61 -1.65
CA ILE A 91 -11.97 -24.60 -0.20
C ILE A 91 -10.93 -23.51 0.13
N LEU A 92 -11.22 -22.68 1.15
CA LEU A 92 -10.27 -21.69 1.68
C LEU A 92 -9.06 -22.39 2.31
N THR A 93 -7.87 -22.23 1.72
CA THR A 93 -6.62 -22.85 2.19
C THR A 93 -5.74 -21.89 3.00
N ASP A 94 -5.68 -20.61 2.63
CA ASP A 94 -4.90 -19.58 3.35
C ASP A 94 -5.58 -18.20 3.29
N ASN A 95 -5.24 -17.32 4.23
CA ASN A 95 -5.65 -15.91 4.19
C ASN A 95 -4.69 -14.99 4.96
N TYR A 96 -4.30 -13.89 4.31
CA TYR A 96 -3.29 -12.95 4.81
C TYR A 96 -3.59 -11.53 4.34
N ASP A 97 -2.95 -10.54 4.97
CA ASP A 97 -3.03 -9.14 4.54
C ASP A 97 -1.88 -8.82 3.58
N GLU A 98 -2.17 -8.18 2.45
CA GLU A 98 -1.17 -7.61 1.55
C GLU A 98 -1.37 -6.11 1.37
N THR A 99 -0.28 -5.37 1.19
CA THR A 99 -0.31 -3.94 0.88
C THR A 99 0.25 -3.68 -0.50
N TYR A 100 -0.46 -2.87 -1.27
CA TYR A 100 -0.05 -2.38 -2.59
C TYR A 100 -0.13 -0.86 -2.67
N LEU A 101 0.82 -0.27 -3.39
CA LEU A 101 0.92 1.16 -3.68
C LEU A 101 0.62 1.35 -5.18
N PHE A 102 -0.58 1.86 -5.48
CA PHE A 102 -0.98 2.22 -6.83
C PHE A 102 -0.48 3.64 -7.12
N SER A 103 0.51 3.80 -8.00
CA SER A 103 1.04 5.12 -8.39
C SER A 103 0.45 5.56 -9.72
N TYR A 104 0.16 6.85 -9.85
CA TYR A 104 -0.50 7.45 -10.99
C TYR A 104 0.35 8.56 -11.61
N THR A 105 0.18 8.78 -12.91
CA THR A 105 0.69 9.98 -13.58
C THR A 105 -0.05 11.22 -13.10
N GLY A 106 0.51 12.42 -13.36
CA GLY A 106 -0.20 13.69 -13.14
C GLY A 106 -1.52 13.83 -13.93
N SER A 107 -1.76 12.99 -14.94
CA SER A 107 -3.03 12.86 -15.67
C SER A 107 -4.01 11.84 -15.05
N GLN A 108 -3.73 11.33 -13.85
CA GLN A 108 -4.50 10.30 -13.12
C GLN A 108 -4.63 8.95 -13.85
N LYS A 109 -3.78 8.67 -14.85
CA LYS A 109 -3.62 7.32 -15.41
C LYS A 109 -2.78 6.48 -14.44
N LEU A 110 -3.11 5.21 -14.25
CA LEU A 110 -2.25 4.28 -13.50
C LEU A 110 -0.90 4.14 -14.21
N ASP A 111 0.19 4.32 -13.46
CA ASP A 111 1.58 4.20 -13.93
C ASP A 111 2.13 2.80 -13.63
N LYS A 112 1.99 2.37 -12.37
CA LYS A 112 2.51 1.10 -11.83
C LYS A 112 1.83 0.72 -10.52
N VAL A 113 2.02 -0.53 -10.10
CA VAL A 113 1.60 -1.00 -8.77
C VAL A 113 2.80 -1.64 -8.08
N ILE A 114 3.13 -1.24 -6.86
CA ILE A 114 4.26 -1.80 -6.08
C ILE A 114 3.71 -2.48 -4.83
N LYS A 115 4.10 -3.74 -4.59
CA LYS A 115 3.81 -4.45 -3.34
C LYS A 115 4.73 -3.95 -2.22
N GLU A 116 4.19 -3.74 -1.01
CA GLU A 116 4.96 -3.19 0.10
C GLU A 116 6.09 -4.14 0.53
N GLY A 117 7.32 -3.62 0.57
CA GLY A 117 8.55 -4.40 0.76
C GLY A 117 9.27 -4.78 -0.54
N GLU A 118 8.62 -4.68 -1.69
CA GLU A 118 9.19 -4.93 -3.01
C GLU A 118 9.57 -3.62 -3.73
N ASN A 119 10.42 -3.73 -4.77
CA ASN A 119 10.90 -2.58 -5.56
C ASN A 119 10.63 -2.73 -7.07
N VAL A 120 9.82 -3.71 -7.46
CA VAL A 120 9.42 -3.98 -8.85
C VAL A 120 7.99 -3.51 -9.09
N ASP A 121 7.64 -3.17 -10.34
CA ASP A 121 6.24 -3.04 -10.72
C ASP A 121 5.60 -4.42 -10.79
N PHE A 122 4.70 -4.67 -9.85
CA PHE A 122 3.95 -5.91 -9.69
C PHE A 122 3.20 -6.28 -10.98
N LEU A 123 2.70 -5.31 -11.74
CA LEU A 123 2.01 -5.60 -13.00
C LEU A 123 2.91 -6.38 -13.98
N GLN A 124 4.22 -6.12 -14.02
CA GLN A 124 5.14 -6.84 -14.91
C GLN A 124 5.42 -8.29 -14.47
N THR A 125 5.11 -8.66 -13.22
CA THR A 125 5.32 -10.02 -12.70
C THR A 125 4.08 -10.91 -12.82
N GLN A 126 2.91 -10.32 -13.09
CA GLN A 126 1.63 -11.02 -13.07
C GLN A 126 1.20 -11.59 -14.44
N MET A 127 0.34 -12.62 -14.41
CA MET A 127 -0.34 -13.13 -15.60
C MET A 127 -1.34 -12.09 -16.16
N PRO A 128 -1.65 -12.08 -17.48
CA PRO A 128 -2.47 -11.04 -18.10
C PRO A 128 -3.87 -10.82 -17.49
N GLY A 129 -4.49 -11.86 -16.91
CA GLY A 129 -5.77 -11.72 -16.20
C GLY A 129 -5.62 -10.94 -14.87
N ALA A 130 -4.57 -11.26 -14.10
CA ALA A 130 -4.24 -10.57 -12.86
C ALA A 130 -3.80 -9.11 -13.11
N GLN A 131 -2.99 -8.87 -14.16
CA GLN A 131 -2.66 -7.52 -14.62
C GLN A 131 -3.92 -6.69 -14.85
N ARG A 132 -4.87 -7.22 -15.65
CA ARG A 132 -6.12 -6.53 -15.97
C ARG A 132 -6.93 -6.21 -14.71
N ALA A 133 -7.13 -7.18 -13.82
CA ALA A 133 -7.90 -6.98 -12.59
C ALA A 133 -7.32 -5.88 -11.69
N PHE A 134 -5.99 -5.84 -11.51
CA PHE A 134 -5.32 -4.77 -10.75
C PHE A 134 -5.39 -3.41 -11.47
N ILE A 135 -5.31 -3.37 -12.81
CA ILE A 135 -5.45 -2.12 -13.58
C ILE A 135 -6.88 -1.56 -13.48
N GLU A 136 -7.90 -2.39 -13.69
CA GLU A 136 -9.32 -1.99 -13.63
C GLU A 136 -9.69 -1.48 -12.23
N PHE A 137 -9.28 -2.20 -11.18
CA PHE A 137 -9.40 -1.75 -9.79
C PHE A 137 -8.66 -0.41 -9.57
N GLY A 138 -7.43 -0.29 -10.07
CA GLY A 138 -6.63 0.93 -10.01
C GLY A 138 -7.31 2.14 -10.67
N GLU A 139 -8.02 1.94 -11.78
CA GLU A 139 -8.84 3.01 -12.38
C GLU A 139 -10.09 3.34 -11.54
N HIS A 140 -10.74 2.34 -10.93
CA HIS A 140 -11.92 2.55 -10.09
C HIS A 140 -11.58 3.39 -8.83
N LEU A 141 -10.38 3.23 -8.27
CA LEU A 141 -9.87 4.05 -7.17
C LEU A 141 -9.84 5.56 -7.49
N VAL A 142 -9.50 5.96 -8.72
CA VAL A 142 -9.46 7.38 -9.12
C VAL A 142 -10.81 7.90 -9.61
N LYS A 143 -11.60 7.10 -10.35
CA LYS A 143 -12.95 7.47 -10.79
C LYS A 143 -13.85 7.89 -9.61
N LYS A 144 -13.80 7.15 -8.48
CA LYS A 144 -14.58 7.46 -7.27
C LYS A 144 -14.23 8.80 -6.58
N LYS A 145 -13.07 9.41 -6.86
CA LYS A 145 -12.69 10.74 -6.32
C LYS A 145 -13.50 11.88 -6.96
N GLY A 146 -14.01 11.69 -8.18
CA GLY A 146 -14.84 12.70 -8.87
C GLY A 146 -16.27 12.77 -8.33
N ALA A 147 -16.87 11.63 -8.00
CA ALA A 147 -18.28 11.53 -7.63
C ALA A 147 -18.62 12.26 -6.31
N THR A 148 -17.71 12.31 -5.34
CA THR A 148 -17.96 12.89 -4.01
C THR A 148 -17.91 14.42 -3.96
N ASN A 149 -18.09 15.10 -5.10
CA ASN A 149 -18.10 16.57 -5.20
C ASN A 149 -19.33 17.10 -5.99
N LEU A 150 -20.33 16.26 -6.25
CA LEU A 150 -21.49 16.62 -7.09
C LEU A 150 -22.84 16.32 -6.43
N ASP A 151 -22.99 16.65 -5.15
CA ASP A 151 -24.30 16.59 -4.46
C ASP A 151 -24.42 17.61 -3.30
N ILE A 152 -24.17 18.89 -3.59
CA ILE A 152 -24.69 20.02 -2.80
C ILE A 152 -25.41 20.96 -3.78
N GLY A 153 -26.50 20.45 -4.36
CA GLY A 153 -27.45 21.23 -5.17
C GLY A 153 -28.33 22.11 -4.29
N GLU A 154 -27.82 23.32 -4.00
CA GLU A 154 -28.47 24.41 -3.27
C GLU A 154 -30.00 24.51 -3.51
N HIS A 155 -30.80 24.18 -2.48
CA HIS A 155 -32.27 24.31 -2.52
C HIS A 155 -32.79 25.43 -1.60
N THR A 156 -32.16 26.60 -1.65
CA THR A 156 -32.58 27.81 -0.92
C THR A 156 -33.47 28.72 -1.77
N GLY A 157 -34.78 28.61 -1.56
CA GLY A 157 -35.78 29.51 -2.14
C GLY A 157 -36.98 29.65 -1.21
N ASN A 158 -37.08 30.77 -0.49
CA ASN A 158 -38.05 30.98 0.58
C ASN A 158 -38.84 32.29 0.37
N GLY A 159 -40.18 32.20 0.46
CA GLY A 159 -41.11 33.32 0.67
C GLY A 159 -41.30 34.30 -0.49
N HIS A 160 -42.51 34.34 -1.05
CA HIS A 160 -43.60 35.17 -0.47
C HIS A 160 -44.96 34.49 -0.72
#